data_AF-A0A1X7AIV5-F1
#
_entry.id   AF-A0A1X7AIV5-F1
#
_cell.length_a   1.000
_cell.length_b   1.000
_cell.length_c   1.000
_cell.angle_alpha   90.00
_cell.angle_beta   90.00
_cell.angle_gamma   90.00
#
_symmetry.space_group_name_H-M   'P 1'
#
loop_
_entity.id
_entity.type
_entity.pdbx_description
1 polymer ?
#
loop_
_entity_poly.entity_id
_entity_poly.type
_entity_poly.pdbx_seq_one_letter_code
_entity_poly.pdbx_strand_id
1 'polypeptide(L)'
;MLYGFRDESGNLVAIGEAQVSPEWQPIDEVSDETRAFLARQQASQIEANALQDSDLQFIRVLDDVIELLIEKQMIQFTELPQPAQDKLLKRRWYRQQLRGDDDTTHLIDPQEGLL
;
A
#
# COMPACT_ATOMS: atom_id res chain seq x y z
N MET A 1 0.68 -15.89 25.00
CA MET A 1 0.71 -15.08 26.25
C MET A 1 1.05 -13.68 25.83
N LEU A 2 0.06 -12.80 25.87
CA LEU A 2 0.24 -11.39 25.57
C LEU A 2 0.63 -10.63 26.84
N TYR A 3 1.40 -9.56 26.63
CA TYR A 3 1.77 -8.61 27.66
C TYR A 3 1.20 -7.25 27.31
N GLY A 4 0.72 -6.53 28.33
CA GLY A 4 0.18 -5.19 28.19
C GLY A 4 0.97 -4.18 29.02
N PHE A 5 1.14 -2.98 28.49
CA PHE A 5 1.63 -1.82 29.21
C PHE A 5 0.46 -0.89 29.53
N ARG A 6 0.40 -0.44 30.78
CA ARG A 6 -0.65 0.45 31.28
C ARG A 6 -0.07 1.81 31.64
N ASP A 7 -0.83 2.87 31.39
CA ASP A 7 -0.47 4.22 31.84
C ASP A 7 -0.65 4.38 33.37
N GLU A 8 -0.29 5.55 33.90
CA GLU A 8 -0.46 5.91 35.32
C GLU A 8 -1.93 5.88 35.79
N SER A 9 -2.88 5.95 34.85
CA SER A 9 -4.32 5.87 35.11
C SER A 9 -4.85 4.43 35.04
N GLY A 10 -3.99 3.45 34.74
CA GLY A 10 -4.33 2.03 34.64
C GLY A 10 -4.89 1.60 33.28
N ASN A 11 -4.93 2.48 32.27
CA ASN A 11 -5.47 2.14 30.95
C ASN A 11 -4.44 1.37 30.13
N LEU A 12 -4.88 0.32 29.43
CA LEU A 12 -4.06 -0.38 28.46
C LEU A 12 -3.69 0.54 27.28
N VAL A 13 -2.39 0.79 27.10
CA VAL A 13 -1.86 1.68 26.04
C VAL A 13 -0.97 0.95 25.03
N ALA A 14 -0.48 -0.25 25.34
CA ALA A 14 0.27 -1.08 24.39
C ALA A 14 0.11 -2.57 24.69
N ILE A 15 0.21 -3.41 23.65
CA ILE A 15 0.20 -4.88 23.71
C ILE A 15 1.41 -5.42 22.95
N GLY A 16 2.03 -6.49 23.46
CA GLY A 16 3.20 -7.14 22.87
C GLY A 16 3.19 -8.65 23.11
N GLU A 17 3.86 -9.39 22.22
CA GLU A 17 3.99 -10.85 22.31
C GLU A 17 5.08 -11.29 23.30
N ALA A 18 5.88 -10.35 23.79
CA ALA A 18 6.93 -10.56 24.77
C ALA A 18 6.92 -9.46 25.82
N GLN A 19 7.42 -9.79 27.00
CA GLN A 19 7.64 -8.80 28.05
C GLN A 19 8.84 -7.92 27.69
N VAL A 20 8.59 -6.70 27.25
CA VAL A 20 9.67 -5.76 26.82
C VAL A 20 10.35 -5.11 28.03
N SER A 21 9.62 -4.90 29.14
CA SER A 21 10.18 -4.41 30.41
C SER A 21 9.39 -4.97 31.62
N PRO A 22 9.90 -4.85 32.86
CA PRO A 22 9.22 -5.35 34.06
C PRO A 22 7.82 -4.74 34.28
N GLU A 23 7.57 -3.58 33.69
CA GLU A 23 6.30 -2.84 33.79
C GLU A 23 5.21 -3.44 32.89
N TRP A 24 5.59 -4.27 31.92
CA TRP A 24 4.66 -5.01 31.08
C TRP A 24 4.12 -6.22 31.84
N GLN A 25 2.81 -6.27 31.98
CA GLN A 25 2.12 -7.31 32.75
C GLN A 25 1.42 -8.30 31.82
N PRO A 26 1.31 -9.58 32.20
CA PRO A 26 0.54 -10.54 31.42
C PRO A 26 -0.92 -10.08 31.36
N ILE A 27 -1.48 -10.09 30.16
CA ILE A 27 -2.89 -9.74 29.93
C ILE A 27 -3.65 -10.95 29.39
N ASP A 28 -4.94 -11.01 29.71
CA ASP A 28 -5.84 -11.98 29.09
C ASP A 28 -6.23 -11.50 27.69
N GLU A 29 -5.93 -12.34 26.69
CA GLU A 29 -6.22 -12.12 25.28
C GLU A 29 -7.74 -12.01 25.00
N VAL A 30 -8.56 -12.61 25.87
CA VAL A 30 -10.01 -12.72 25.70
C VAL A 30 -10.77 -11.59 26.42
N SER A 31 -10.11 -10.86 27.32
CA SER A 31 -10.73 -9.81 28.13
C SER A 31 -11.32 -8.68 27.28
N ASP A 32 -12.41 -8.08 27.79
CA ASP A 32 -13.10 -6.98 27.11
C ASP A 32 -12.18 -5.76 26.87
N GLU A 33 -11.24 -5.52 27.78
CA GLU A 33 -10.25 -4.45 27.67
C GLU A 33 -9.28 -4.67 26.50
N THR A 34 -8.70 -5.87 26.40
CA THR A 34 -7.81 -6.25 25.29
C THR A 34 -8.54 -6.15 23.96
N ARG A 35 -9.79 -6.64 23.90
CA ARG A 35 -10.64 -6.55 22.70
C ARG A 35 -10.93 -5.10 22.31
N ALA A 36 -11.28 -4.25 23.28
CA ALA A 36 -11.56 -2.83 23.04
C ALA A 36 -10.31 -2.07 22.55
N PHE A 37 -9.14 -2.37 23.11
CA PHE A 37 -7.87 -1.79 22.67
C PHE A 37 -7.54 -2.18 21.22
N LEU A 38 -7.59 -3.47 20.90
CA LEU A 38 -7.33 -3.98 19.55
C LEU A 38 -8.34 -3.42 18.52
N ALA A 39 -9.63 -3.33 18.89
CA ALA A 39 -10.64 -2.75 18.02
C ALA A 39 -10.39 -1.26 17.74
N ARG A 40 -9.98 -0.48 18.74
CA ARG A 40 -9.63 0.94 18.56
C ARG A 40 -8.40 1.11 17.67
N GLN A 41 -7.37 0.29 17.89
CA GLN A 41 -6.16 0.30 17.07
C GLN A 41 -6.50 -0.05 15.61
N GLN A 42 -7.29 -1.11 15.38
CA GLN A 42 -7.76 -1.49 14.04
C GLN A 42 -8.56 -0.37 13.38
N ALA A 43 -9.51 0.25 14.09
CA ALA A 43 -10.29 1.37 13.56
C ALA A 43 -9.38 2.55 13.13
N SER A 44 -8.42 2.93 13.97
CA SER A 44 -7.46 3.98 13.64
C SER A 44 -6.56 3.62 12.45
N GLN A 45 -6.17 2.36 12.32
CA GLN A 45 -5.37 1.87 11.19
C GLN A 45 -6.18 1.81 9.91
N ILE A 46 -7.46 1.42 9.98
CA ILE A 46 -8.39 1.42 8.86
C ILE A 46 -8.58 2.85 8.35
N GLU A 47 -8.79 3.82 9.25
CA GLU A 47 -8.90 5.24 8.87
C GLU A 47 -7.61 5.79 8.24
N ALA A 48 -6.45 5.46 8.82
CA ALA A 48 -5.15 5.87 8.28
C ALA A 48 -4.88 5.27 6.89
N ASN A 49 -5.28 4.01 6.68
CA ASN A 49 -5.05 3.29 5.42
C ASN A 49 -6.14 3.58 4.37
N ALA A 50 -7.32 4.06 4.77
CA ALA A 50 -8.44 4.29 3.86
C ALA A 50 -8.07 5.27 2.72
N LEU A 51 -7.33 6.33 3.03
CA LEU A 51 -6.86 7.27 2.00
C LEU A 51 -5.84 6.60 1.06
N GLN A 52 -4.89 5.84 1.61
CA GLN A 52 -3.89 5.14 0.82
C GLN A 52 -4.53 4.10 -0.11
N ASP A 53 -5.50 3.34 0.39
CA ASP A 53 -6.24 2.36 -0.41
C ASP A 53 -7.08 3.04 -1.50
N SER A 54 -7.72 4.17 -1.16
CA SER A 54 -8.44 5.01 -2.13
C SER A 54 -7.50 5.52 -3.23
N ASP A 55 -6.32 6.02 -2.88
CA ASP A 55 -5.31 6.50 -3.83
C ASP A 55 -4.81 5.37 -4.76
N LEU A 56 -4.60 4.17 -4.22
CA LEU A 56 -4.20 2.99 -5.00
C LEU A 56 -5.27 2.55 -6.01
N GLN A 57 -6.54 2.69 -5.66
CA GLN A 57 -7.64 2.44 -6.60
C GLN A 57 -7.74 3.58 -7.63
N PHE A 58 -7.64 4.83 -7.17
CA PHE A 58 -7.76 6.01 -8.01
C PHE A 58 -6.68 6.09 -9.09
N ILE A 59 -5.44 5.71 -8.78
CA ILE A 59 -4.35 5.74 -9.76
C ILE A 59 -4.58 4.77 -10.94
N ARG A 60 -5.38 3.70 -10.78
CA ARG A 60 -5.79 2.86 -11.94
C ARG A 60 -6.75 3.61 -12.85
N VAL A 61 -7.74 4.27 -12.27
CA VAL A 61 -8.70 5.09 -13.01
C VAL A 61 -7.98 6.23 -13.74
N LEU A 62 -7.06 6.91 -13.06
CA LEU A 62 -6.27 7.99 -13.65
C LEU A 62 -5.46 7.51 -14.86
N ASP A 63 -4.81 6.34 -14.74
CA ASP A 63 -4.05 5.71 -15.82
C ASP A 63 -4.95 5.45 -17.04
N ASP A 64 -6.12 4.85 -16.83
CA ASP A 64 -7.07 4.55 -17.93
C ASP A 64 -7.65 5.84 -18.55
N VAL A 65 -7.84 6.91 -17.77
CA VAL A 65 -8.24 8.23 -18.30
C VAL A 65 -7.13 8.85 -19.15
N ILE A 66 -5.87 8.77 -18.70
CA ILE A 66 -4.72 9.27 -19.49
C ILE A 66 -4.63 8.52 -20.82
N GLU A 67 -4.75 7.20 -20.80
CA GLU A 67 -4.77 6.39 -22.03
C GLU A 67 -5.90 6.80 -22.96
N LEU A 68 -7.12 6.95 -22.44
CA LEU A 68 -8.26 7.39 -23.24
C LEU A 68 -8.03 8.78 -23.87
N LEU A 69 -7.43 9.71 -23.14
CA LEU A 69 -7.13 11.04 -23.68
C LEU A 69 -6.06 10.99 -24.77
N ILE A 70 -5.05 10.12 -24.64
CA ILE A 70 -4.03 9.89 -25.68
C ILE A 70 -4.67 9.23 -26.92
N GLU A 71 -5.49 8.19 -26.73
CA GLU A 71 -6.19 7.49 -27.82
C GLU A 71 -7.11 8.42 -28.61
N LYS A 72 -7.80 9.34 -27.91
CA LYS A 72 -8.64 10.37 -28.55
C LYS A 72 -7.84 11.55 -29.10
N GLN A 73 -6.51 11.49 -29.04
CA GLN A 73 -5.59 12.54 -29.49
C GLN A 73 -5.86 13.90 -28.83
N MET A 74 -6.40 13.91 -27.62
CA MET A 74 -6.67 15.12 -26.84
C MET A 74 -5.40 15.67 -26.17
N ILE A 75 -4.47 14.78 -25.84
CA ILE A 75 -3.11 15.08 -25.36
C ILE A 75 -2.11 14.15 -26.06
N GLN A 76 -0.86 14.55 -26.14
CA GLN A 76 0.23 13.68 -26.57
C GLN A 76 0.99 13.17 -25.34
N PHE A 77 1.47 11.92 -25.39
CA PHE A 77 2.27 11.34 -24.32
C PHE A 77 3.50 12.20 -23.97
N THR A 78 4.13 12.79 -24.97
CA THR A 78 5.31 13.65 -24.86
C THR A 78 5.03 15.02 -24.22
N GLU A 79 3.77 15.42 -24.07
CA GLU A 79 3.37 16.64 -23.37
C GLU A 79 3.40 16.46 -21.84
N LEU A 80 3.41 15.22 -21.36
CA LEU A 80 3.52 14.93 -19.94
C LEU A 80 4.95 15.17 -19.43
N PRO A 81 5.16 15.58 -18.16
CA PRO A 81 6.49 15.69 -17.59
C PRO A 81 7.24 14.34 -17.63
N GLN A 82 8.57 14.37 -17.82
CA GLN A 82 9.40 13.16 -17.87
C GLN A 82 9.12 12.17 -16.72
N PRO A 83 8.97 12.60 -15.45
CA PRO A 83 8.65 11.67 -14.36
C PRO A 83 7.29 10.96 -14.51
N ALA A 84 6.31 11.60 -15.17
CA ALA A 84 5.01 11.00 -15.44
C ALA A 84 5.11 10.00 -16.61
N GLN A 85 5.85 10.34 -17.65
CA GLN A 85 6.14 9.44 -18.77
C GLN A 85 6.80 8.14 -18.28
N ASP A 86 7.86 8.24 -17.46
CA ASP A 86 8.57 7.09 -16.90
C ASP A 86 7.66 6.18 -16.05
N LYS A 87 6.77 6.79 -15.26
CA LYS A 87 5.80 6.06 -14.42
C LYS A 87 4.77 5.32 -15.27
N LEU A 88 4.22 5.96 -16.30
CA LEU A 88 3.26 5.34 -17.21
C LEU A 88 3.90 4.16 -17.97
N LEU A 89 5.12 4.32 -18.47
CA LEU A 89 5.87 3.25 -19.14
C LEU A 89 6.10 2.04 -18.21
N LYS A 90 6.61 2.26 -17.00
CA LYS A 90 6.79 1.18 -16.01
C LYS A 90 5.47 0.48 -15.71
N ARG A 91 4.39 1.24 -15.56
CA ARG A 91 3.06 0.70 -15.24
C ARG A 91 2.49 -0.14 -16.38
N ARG A 92 2.65 0.30 -17.63
CA ARG A 92 2.31 -0.51 -18.82
C ARG A 92 3.10 -1.82 -18.85
N TRP A 93 4.41 -1.77 -18.60
CA TRP A 93 5.26 -2.96 -18.52
C TRP A 93 4.78 -3.95 -17.46
N TYR A 94 4.52 -3.49 -16.23
CA TYR A 94 3.98 -4.36 -15.17
C TYR A 94 2.62 -4.97 -15.54
N ARG A 95 1.73 -4.19 -16.17
CA ARG A 95 0.43 -4.69 -16.66
C ARG A 95 0.62 -5.78 -17.73
N GLN A 96 1.56 -5.60 -18.65
CA GLN A 96 1.86 -6.59 -19.70
C GLN A 96 2.43 -7.87 -19.10
N GLN A 97 3.38 -7.77 -18.16
CA GLN A 97 3.95 -8.94 -17.48
C GLN A 97 2.90 -9.72 -16.67
N LEU A 98 2.00 -9.01 -15.97
CA LEU A 98 0.90 -9.63 -15.22
C LEU A 98 -0.18 -10.25 -16.11
N ARG A 99 -0.35 -9.74 -17.35
CA ARG A 99 -1.25 -10.31 -18.36
C ARG A 99 -0.56 -11.36 -19.23
N GLY A 100 0.77 -11.47 -19.15
CA GLY A 100 1.65 -12.13 -20.12
C GLY A 100 2.10 -13.54 -19.75
N ASP A 101 1.27 -14.31 -19.06
CA ASP A 101 1.46 -15.78 -19.00
C ASP A 101 0.89 -16.49 -20.24
N ASP A 102 0.64 -15.77 -21.34
CA ASP A 102 0.07 -16.34 -22.57
C ASP A 102 0.69 -15.85 -23.89
N ASP A 103 1.66 -14.92 -23.89
CA ASP A 103 2.29 -14.46 -25.14
C ASP A 103 3.72 -13.90 -24.96
N THR A 104 4.63 -14.72 -24.42
CA THR A 104 6.05 -14.41 -24.35
C THR A 104 6.79 -14.89 -25.60
N THR A 105 6.57 -14.22 -26.72
CA THR A 105 7.55 -14.24 -27.81
C THR A 105 7.87 -12.80 -28.18
N HIS A 106 9.14 -12.42 -27.95
CA HIS A 106 9.76 -11.15 -28.35
C HIS A 106 9.40 -9.90 -27.51
N LEU A 107 10.33 -9.45 -26.66
CA LEU A 107 11.18 -8.27 -26.92
C LEU A 107 11.77 -7.59 -25.65
N ILE A 108 13.09 -7.38 -25.77
CA ILE A 108 13.91 -6.27 -25.29
C ILE A 108 14.22 -6.21 -23.78
N ASP A 109 15.48 -6.57 -23.49
CA ASP A 109 16.19 -6.23 -22.26
C ASP A 109 16.47 -4.71 -22.25
N PRO A 110 16.02 -3.94 -21.24
CA PRO A 110 16.26 -2.50 -21.15
C PRO A 110 17.72 -2.12 -20.83
N GLN A 111 18.68 -3.06 -20.85
CA GLN A 111 20.09 -2.83 -20.49
C GLN A 111 21.07 -2.67 -21.67
N GLU A 112 20.69 -2.80 -22.94
CA GLU A 112 21.61 -2.48 -24.05
C GLU A 112 21.59 -0.98 -24.39
N GLY A 113 22.41 -0.24 -23.63
CA GLY A 113 22.72 1.16 -23.88
C GLY A 113 23.71 1.38 -25.03
N LEU A 114 23.62 2.58 -25.60
CA LEU A 114 24.64 3.35 -26.32
C LEU A 114 25.84 2.57 -26.90
N LEU A 115 25.86 2.43 -28.22
CA LEU A 115 26.96 2.83 -29.11
C LEU A 115 26.40 3.12 -30.52
#